data_AF-A0A956Y7C5-F1
#
_entry.id   AF-A0A956Y7C5-F1
#
_cell.length_a   1.000
_cell.length_b   1.000
_cell.length_c   1.000
_cell.angle_alpha   90.00
_cell.angle_beta   90.00
_cell.angle_gamma   90.00
#
_symmetry.space_group_name_H-M   'P 1'
#
loop_
_entity.id
_entity.type
_entity.pdbx_description
1 polymer ?
#
loop_
_entity_poly.entity_id
_entity_poly.type
_entity_poly.pdbx_seq_one_letter_code
_entity_poly.pdbx_strand_id
1 'polypeptide(L)'
;MLLFSGAFTINTLPPLTNRKPATLATADQRRLLGQAHPGDGSDPFASDPNPDIQLNGRLALRNDNAVDYYFLLGDLCAKLVFSDDHRLRIFYAGKTLLAYQRAQGAANSDIDRAMAANALDKFAQWTLDM
;
A
#
# COMPACT_ATOMS: atom_id res chain seq x y z
N MET A 1 8.93 -40.14 21.78
CA MET A 1 8.02 -38.97 21.77
C MET A 1 8.85 -37.78 21.26
N LEU A 2 8.80 -37.52 19.96
CA LEU A 2 9.59 -36.47 19.31
C LEU A 2 8.81 -35.17 19.40
N LEU A 3 9.33 -34.20 20.14
CA LEU A 3 8.83 -32.84 20.16
C LEU A 3 9.21 -32.17 18.84
N PHE A 4 8.23 -31.90 17.99
CA PHE A 4 8.41 -31.02 16.84
C PHE A 4 8.66 -29.59 17.37
N SER A 5 9.93 -29.24 17.49
CA SER A 5 10.41 -27.85 17.57
C SER A 5 10.29 -27.23 16.17
N GLY A 6 9.06 -27.02 15.71
CA GLY A 6 8.81 -26.13 14.59
C GLY A 6 8.97 -24.71 15.07
N ALA A 7 10.15 -24.10 14.88
CA ALA A 7 10.28 -22.66 15.01
C ALA A 7 9.39 -22.02 13.94
N PHE A 8 8.17 -21.62 14.31
CA PHE A 8 7.38 -20.69 13.51
C PHE A 8 8.14 -19.37 13.54
N THR A 9 8.92 -19.12 12.49
CA THR A 9 9.44 -17.79 12.22
C THR A 9 8.22 -16.95 11.86
N ILE A 10 7.59 -16.32 12.86
CA ILE A 10 6.53 -15.35 12.61
C ILE A 10 7.23 -14.21 11.87
N ASN A 11 6.98 -14.09 10.57
CA ASN A 11 7.51 -12.98 9.81
C ASN A 11 6.78 -11.72 10.29
N THR A 12 7.39 -11.00 11.23
CA THR A 12 6.79 -9.83 11.85
C THR A 12 6.58 -8.68 10.86
N LEU A 13 7.25 -8.74 9.71
CA LEU A 13 7.08 -7.79 8.63
C LEU A 13 6.01 -8.27 7.65
N PRO A 14 5.11 -7.38 7.21
CA PRO A 14 4.13 -7.71 6.19
C PRO A 14 4.82 -8.10 4.88
N PRO A 15 4.20 -8.93 4.04
CA PRO A 15 4.64 -9.12 2.68
C PRO A 15 4.50 -7.79 1.91
N LEU A 16 5.59 -7.37 1.29
CA LEU A 16 5.68 -6.12 0.53
C LEU A 16 5.94 -6.42 -0.94
N THR A 17 5.39 -5.60 -1.82
CA THR A 17 5.65 -5.66 -3.26
C THR A 17 6.99 -5.01 -3.62
N ASN A 18 7.44 -4.06 -2.80
CA ASN A 18 8.59 -3.18 -3.00
C ASN A 18 8.52 -2.36 -4.30
N ARG A 19 7.34 -2.30 -4.92
CA ARG A 19 7.12 -1.57 -6.16
C ARG A 19 6.89 -0.11 -5.86
N LYS A 20 7.48 0.76 -6.68
CA LYS A 20 7.49 2.21 -6.48
C LYS A 20 7.31 2.91 -7.81
N PRO A 21 6.62 4.07 -7.84
CA PRO A 21 6.56 4.89 -9.03
C PRO A 21 7.95 5.41 -9.39
N ALA A 22 8.14 5.79 -10.65
CA ALA A 22 9.34 6.47 -11.08
C ALA A 22 9.55 7.76 -10.26
N THR A 23 10.79 8.02 -9.86
CA THR A 23 11.13 9.23 -9.11
C THR A 23 10.86 10.46 -9.96
N LEU A 24 9.98 11.34 -9.48
CA LEU A 24 9.73 12.64 -10.10
C LEU A 24 10.81 13.63 -9.68
N ALA A 25 11.17 14.53 -10.58
CA ALA A 25 11.92 15.73 -10.20
C ALA A 25 11.09 16.59 -9.24
N THR A 26 11.74 17.25 -8.28
CA THR A 26 11.05 18.09 -7.28
C THR A 26 10.15 19.16 -7.91
N ALA A 27 10.56 19.72 -9.05
CA ALA A 27 9.76 20.70 -9.78
C ALA A 27 8.45 20.09 -10.33
N ASP A 28 8.51 18.89 -10.89
CA ASP A 28 7.32 18.18 -11.40
C ASP A 28 6.39 17.77 -10.28
N GLN A 29 6.93 17.27 -9.17
CA GLN A 29 6.13 16.94 -8.00
C GLN A 29 5.37 18.17 -7.48
N ARG A 30 6.05 19.33 -7.35
CA ARG A 30 5.39 20.59 -6.94
C ARG A 30 4.34 21.03 -7.95
N ARG A 31 4.64 20.92 -9.25
CA ARG A 31 3.71 21.27 -10.33
C ARG A 31 2.42 20.44 -10.24
N LEU A 32 2.53 19.13 -10.06
CA LEU A 32 1.36 18.27 -9.89
C LEU A 32 0.59 18.64 -8.62
N LEU A 33 1.27 18.71 -7.47
CA LEU A 33 0.61 19.00 -6.18
C LEU A 33 -0.01 20.41 -6.10
N GLY A 34 0.40 21.35 -6.96
CA GLY A 34 -0.22 22.66 -7.08
C GLY A 34 -1.57 22.66 -7.80
N GLN A 35 -1.93 21.58 -8.50
CA GLN A 35 -3.23 21.44 -9.15
C GLN A 35 -4.26 20.97 -8.12
N ALA A 36 -5.38 21.67 -7.97
CA ALA A 36 -6.46 21.20 -7.09
C ALA A 36 -7.08 19.90 -7.65
N HIS A 37 -7.35 18.92 -6.78
CA HIS A 37 -8.04 17.69 -7.16
C HIS A 37 -9.23 17.44 -6.22
N PRO A 38 -10.45 17.13 -6.73
CA PRO A 38 -11.63 16.91 -5.88
C PRO A 38 -11.43 15.86 -4.78
N GLY A 39 -10.60 14.84 -5.05
CA GLY A 39 -10.26 13.79 -4.09
C GLY A 39 -9.31 14.19 -2.95
N ASP A 40 -8.70 15.37 -2.95
CA ASP A 40 -7.70 15.75 -1.93
C ASP A 40 -8.25 15.73 -0.49
N GLY A 41 -9.56 15.99 -0.33
CA GLY A 41 -10.22 16.00 0.98
C GLY A 41 -10.99 14.73 1.35
N SER A 42 -11.11 13.78 0.43
CA SER A 42 -12.00 12.61 0.60
C SER A 42 -11.36 11.27 0.24
N ASP A 43 -10.31 11.26 -0.58
CA ASP A 43 -9.60 10.04 -0.90
C ASP A 43 -8.83 9.54 0.33
N PRO A 44 -9.00 8.27 0.73
CA PRO A 44 -8.47 7.75 1.99
C PRO A 44 -6.94 7.78 2.07
N PHE A 45 -6.24 7.89 0.93
CA PHE A 45 -4.79 8.06 0.90
C PHE A 45 -4.42 9.54 0.85
N ALA A 46 -5.07 10.33 -0.01
CA ALA A 46 -4.75 11.76 -0.17
C ALA A 46 -5.06 12.63 1.07
N SER A 47 -5.94 12.14 1.96
CA SER A 47 -6.29 12.76 3.24
C SER A 47 -5.71 12.02 4.45
N ASP A 48 -4.79 11.08 4.25
CA ASP A 48 -4.20 10.31 5.35
C ASP A 48 -3.38 11.22 6.30
N PRO A 49 -3.39 10.99 7.63
CA PRO A 49 -2.55 11.73 8.56
C PRO A 49 -1.05 11.41 8.45
N ASN A 50 -0.68 10.25 7.92
CA ASN A 50 0.71 9.92 7.63
C ASN A 50 1.18 10.72 6.40
N PRO A 51 2.23 11.55 6.50
CA PRO A 51 2.63 12.46 5.43
C PRO A 51 3.11 11.72 4.17
N ASP A 52 3.73 10.55 4.30
CA ASP A 52 4.20 9.77 3.15
C ASP A 52 3.01 9.15 2.39
N ILE A 53 2.02 8.64 3.11
CA ILE A 53 0.78 8.13 2.50
C ILE A 53 0.01 9.29 1.85
N GLN A 54 -0.10 10.42 2.55
CA GLN A 54 -0.77 11.62 2.05
C GLN A 54 -0.15 12.12 0.74
N LEU A 55 1.18 12.28 0.73
CA LEU A 55 1.92 12.75 -0.42
C LEU A 55 1.69 11.83 -1.63
N ASN A 56 1.86 10.53 -1.44
CA ASN A 56 1.72 9.56 -2.53
C ASN A 56 0.26 9.40 -2.98
N GLY A 57 -0.71 9.52 -2.07
CA GLY A 57 -2.14 9.53 -2.40
C GLY A 57 -2.50 10.70 -3.29
N ARG A 58 -2.01 11.90 -2.95
CA ARG A 58 -2.23 13.11 -3.77
C ARG A 58 -1.56 13.02 -5.14
N LEU A 59 -0.36 12.46 -5.22
CA LEU A 59 0.32 12.24 -6.50
C LEU A 59 -0.40 11.19 -7.35
N ALA A 60 -0.91 10.12 -6.75
CA ALA A 60 -1.69 9.09 -7.45
C ALA A 60 -2.93 9.67 -8.13
N LEU A 61 -3.65 10.58 -7.46
CA LEU A 61 -4.83 11.25 -8.04
C LEU A 61 -4.53 12.10 -9.27
N ARG A 62 -3.27 12.46 -9.50
CA ARG A 62 -2.83 13.35 -10.58
C ARG A 62 -1.95 12.64 -11.61
N ASN A 63 -1.90 11.32 -11.55
CA ASN A 63 -1.09 10.51 -12.45
C ASN A 63 -1.98 9.55 -13.23
N ASP A 64 -1.99 9.67 -14.54
CA ASP A 64 -2.77 8.81 -15.44
C ASP A 64 -2.35 7.33 -15.37
N ASN A 65 -1.11 7.06 -14.92
CA ASN A 65 -0.60 5.71 -14.67
C ASN A 65 -0.24 5.53 -13.19
N ALA A 66 -1.26 5.52 -12.33
CA ALA A 66 -1.10 5.47 -10.88
C ALA A 66 -0.82 4.06 -10.30
N VAL A 67 -0.67 3.02 -11.13
CA VAL A 67 -0.53 1.62 -10.66
C VAL A 67 0.60 1.45 -9.64
N ASP A 68 1.77 2.02 -9.92
CA ASP A 68 2.94 1.91 -9.03
C ASP A 68 2.75 2.74 -7.74
N TYR A 69 1.99 3.83 -7.78
CA TYR A 69 1.60 4.55 -6.58
C TYR A 69 0.69 3.71 -5.69
N TYR A 70 -0.25 2.97 -6.27
CA TYR A 70 -1.13 2.10 -5.48
C TYR A 70 -0.39 0.92 -4.84
N PHE A 71 0.61 0.34 -5.51
CA PHE A 71 1.51 -0.62 -4.87
C PHE A 71 2.28 -0.01 -3.70
N LEU A 72 2.90 1.16 -3.90
CA LEU A 72 3.61 1.87 -2.84
C LEU A 72 2.70 2.21 -1.65
N LEU A 73 1.49 2.69 -1.92
CA LEU A 73 0.51 3.02 -0.88
C LEU A 73 0.09 1.78 -0.09
N GLY A 74 -0.08 0.62 -0.76
CA GLY A 74 -0.34 -0.65 -0.11
C GLY A 74 0.80 -1.07 0.81
N ASP A 75 2.04 -1.02 0.32
CA ASP A 75 3.24 -1.32 1.11
C ASP A 75 3.39 -0.39 2.33
N LEU A 76 3.11 0.92 2.17
CA LEU A 76 3.17 1.89 3.27
C LEU A 76 2.10 1.61 4.33
N CYS A 77 0.86 1.33 3.91
CA CYS A 77 -0.22 0.99 4.84
C CYS A 77 0.05 -0.33 5.55
N ALA A 78 0.55 -1.35 4.84
CA ALA A 78 0.83 -2.67 5.38
C ALA A 78 1.79 -2.60 6.58
N LYS A 79 2.83 -1.77 6.48
CA LYS A 79 3.81 -1.55 7.57
C LYS A 79 3.21 -0.94 8.83
N LEU A 80 2.03 -0.32 8.73
CA LEU A 80 1.38 0.38 9.84
C LEU A 80 0.18 -0.40 10.40
N VAL A 81 -0.09 -1.61 9.91
CA VAL A 81 -1.25 -2.43 10.30
C VAL A 81 -1.22 -2.81 11.77
N PHE A 82 -0.05 -3.17 12.29
CA PHE A 82 0.14 -3.41 13.71
C PHE A 82 0.99 -2.27 14.30
N SER A 83 0.59 -1.79 15.47
CA SER A 83 1.44 -0.91 16.28
C SER A 83 2.54 -1.70 16.99
N ASP A 84 3.49 -0.97 17.56
CA ASP A 84 4.60 -1.55 18.34
C ASP A 84 4.12 -2.37 19.55
N ASP A 85 2.91 -2.10 20.05
CA ASP A 85 2.24 -2.88 21.11
C ASP A 85 1.32 -4.00 20.56
N HIS A 86 1.52 -4.40 19.31
CA HIS A 86 0.81 -5.48 18.61
C HIS A 86 -0.71 -5.29 18.46
N ARG A 87 -1.20 -4.04 18.54
CA ARG A 87 -2.63 -3.76 18.32
C ARG A 87 -2.92 -3.55 16.85
N LEU A 88 -3.98 -4.21 16.36
CA LEU A 88 -4.46 -4.06 15.00
C LEU A 88 -5.04 -2.66 14.78
N ARG A 89 -4.44 -1.91 13.86
CA ARG A 89 -4.97 -0.66 13.31
C ARG A 89 -5.79 -0.98 12.06
N ILE A 90 -7.05 -1.35 12.28
CA ILE A 90 -7.96 -1.85 11.24
C ILE A 90 -8.08 -0.95 10.00
N PHE A 91 -7.95 0.37 10.18
CA PHE A 91 -7.99 1.32 9.07
C PHE A 91 -6.79 1.18 8.12
N TYR A 92 -5.59 0.87 8.62
CA TYR A 92 -4.45 0.59 7.75
C TYR A 92 -4.60 -0.76 7.05
N ALA A 93 -5.18 -1.78 7.71
CA ALA A 93 -5.50 -3.05 7.05
C ALA A 93 -6.47 -2.84 5.87
N GLY A 94 -7.55 -2.10 6.09
CA GLY A 94 -8.51 -1.75 5.05
C GLY A 94 -7.88 -0.94 3.90
N LYS A 95 -7.02 0.02 4.23
CA LYS A 95 -6.31 0.84 3.23
C LYS A 95 -5.32 0.01 2.41
N THR A 96 -4.62 -0.97 3.01
CA THR A 96 -3.74 -1.89 2.26
C THR A 96 -4.52 -2.68 1.23
N LEU A 97 -5.65 -3.28 1.62
CA LEU A 97 -6.52 -4.03 0.71
C LEU A 97 -7.04 -3.13 -0.42
N LEU A 98 -7.55 -1.95 -0.07
CA LEU A 98 -8.04 -0.98 -1.06
C LEU A 98 -6.94 -0.54 -2.03
N ALA A 99 -5.72 -0.33 -1.56
CA ALA A 99 -4.60 0.09 -2.39
C ALA A 99 -4.26 -0.99 -3.41
N TYR A 100 -4.10 -2.26 -3.01
CA TYR A 100 -3.82 -3.34 -3.95
C TYR A 100 -5.00 -3.63 -4.89
N GLN A 101 -6.25 -3.48 -4.45
CA GLN A 101 -7.41 -3.53 -5.35
C GLN A 101 -7.38 -2.42 -6.40
N ARG A 102 -7.01 -1.18 -6.02
CA ARG A 102 -6.83 -0.08 -6.97
C ARG A 102 -5.65 -0.32 -7.90
N ALA A 103 -4.55 -0.92 -7.42
CA ALA A 103 -3.43 -1.34 -8.27
C ALA A 103 -3.90 -2.36 -9.32
N GLN A 104 -4.70 -3.35 -8.92
CA GLN A 104 -5.28 -4.33 -9.85
C GLN A 104 -6.22 -3.68 -10.87
N GLY A 105 -7.05 -2.72 -10.45
CA GLY A 105 -7.96 -1.98 -11.33
C GLY A 105 -7.26 -1.02 -12.30
N ALA A 106 -6.13 -0.44 -11.89
CA ALA A 106 -5.31 0.46 -12.72
C ALA A 106 -4.29 -0.28 -13.60
N ALA A 107 -4.14 -1.59 -13.44
CA ALA A 107 -3.13 -2.38 -14.13
C ALA A 107 -3.43 -2.51 -15.63
N ASN A 108 -2.50 -2.01 -16.45
CA ASN A 108 -2.55 -2.13 -17.91
C ASN A 108 -1.94 -3.44 -18.44
N SER A 109 -1.29 -4.24 -17.58
CA SER A 109 -0.67 -5.51 -17.94
C SER A 109 -1.20 -6.66 -17.08
N ASP A 110 -1.20 -7.88 -17.62
CA ASP A 110 -1.53 -9.09 -16.85
C ASP A 110 -0.53 -9.35 -15.71
N ILE A 111 0.73 -8.92 -15.91
CA ILE A 111 1.78 -9.03 -14.90
C ILE A 111 1.41 -8.20 -13.66
N ASP A 112 0.99 -6.95 -13.86
CA ASP A 112 0.61 -6.07 -12.75
C ASP A 112 -0.69 -6.55 -12.08
N ARG A 113 -1.66 -7.04 -12.86
CA ARG A 113 -2.89 -7.66 -12.32
C ARG A 113 -2.57 -8.86 -11.43
N ALA A 114 -1.73 -9.78 -11.91
CA ALA A 114 -1.34 -10.95 -11.15
C ALA A 114 -0.52 -10.58 -9.91
N MET A 115 0.36 -9.58 -10.01
CA MET A 115 1.13 -9.08 -8.87
C MET A 115 0.22 -8.49 -7.79
N ALA A 116 -0.79 -7.69 -8.17
CA ALA A 116 -1.74 -7.10 -7.24
C ALA A 116 -2.61 -8.17 -6.55
N ALA A 117 -3.10 -9.16 -7.30
CA ALA A 117 -3.84 -10.30 -6.74
C ALA A 117 -2.99 -11.08 -5.72
N ASN A 118 -1.74 -11.39 -6.08
CA ASN A 118 -0.82 -12.07 -5.17
C ASN A 118 -0.46 -11.23 -3.93
N ALA A 119 -0.39 -9.90 -4.06
CA ALA A 119 -0.17 -9.00 -2.91
C ALA A 119 -1.36 -9.00 -1.95
N LEU A 120 -2.60 -9.00 -2.48
CA LEU A 120 -3.82 -9.15 -1.69
C LEU A 120 -3.83 -10.47 -0.91
N ASP A 121 -3.59 -11.59 -1.61
CA ASP A 121 -3.61 -12.92 -1.00
C ASP A 121 -2.56 -13.07 0.11
N LYS A 122 -1.31 -12.65 -0.18
CA LYS A 122 -0.23 -12.71 0.80
C LYS A 122 -0.51 -11.81 2.00
N PHE A 123 -1.00 -10.59 1.78
CA PHE A 123 -1.32 -9.67 2.87
C PHE A 123 -2.47 -10.18 3.73
N ALA A 124 -3.53 -10.74 3.12
CA ALA A 124 -4.64 -11.34 3.84
C ALA A 124 -4.17 -12.52 4.70
N GLN A 125 -3.38 -13.43 4.13
CA GLN A 125 -2.82 -14.57 4.87
C GLN A 125 -1.94 -14.10 6.03
N TRP A 126 -1.02 -13.17 5.79
CA TRP A 126 -0.16 -12.61 6.83
C TRP A 126 -0.98 -11.96 7.97
N THR A 127 -2.07 -11.26 7.64
CA THR A 127 -2.93 -10.63 8.66
C THR A 127 -3.64 -11.68 9.52
N LEU A 128 -3.97 -12.84 8.97
CA LEU A 128 -4.58 -13.96 9.69
C LEU A 128 -3.59 -14.71 10.58
N ASP A 129 -2.31 -14.70 10.22
CA ASP A 129 -1.23 -15.43 10.92
C ASP A 129 -0.60 -14.64 12.09
N MET A 130 -0.91 -13.34 12.20
CA MET A 130 -0.35 -12.42 13.20
C MET A 130 -1.12 -12.36 14.52
#